data_AF-C2EPM5-F1
#
_entry.id   AF-C2EPM5-F1
#
_cell.length_a   1.000
_cell.length_b   1.000
_cell.length_c   1.000
_cell.angle_alpha   90.00
_cell.angle_beta   90.00
_cell.angle_gamma   90.00
#
_symmetry.space_group_name_H-M   'P 1'
#
loop_
_entity.id
_entity.type
_entity.pdbx_description
1 polymer ?
#
loop_
_entity_poly.entity_id
_entity_poly.type
_entity_poly.pdbx_seq_one_letter_code
_entity_poly.pdbx_strand_id
1 'polypeptide(L)'
;MDSKEKRQLIVIGNGFDRQCGLETTYDNYFNTRFGIKCTEEVNKAFYRNTDIDDIQKDFYDNCEKVLIEIFKSKETKDSNLNIGDIINDVLSSFLLPLNEELNNKINTKTNASQMSEALRAHQELLKRLVDRSKEILEANYSKWDLIFLSAKVCLTSDPLAHWHDVETMIYRVVTWVLKDNIFKFCQNYSEDNENEYFDKTFYGYEFNSNLQNSKTIFRRIINICFHEDSKVTTKDDLAIKMLDDLNSFERNFAKFINDQVNYEDDVSRNKKDYLNSAKDLLKKLVFPNFEMSPDSVIIDVLNFNYSLDESDFLEMAIPNVHVNSWTNIHGIADYAKKSVQSSPPIFGIDSHDIFPSRRGEGVDFNDPRIFFTKAYRLINNHVNDIRNSSFQKNVDVITFMGHSLNKADYSYFETIFDMYDIFHSNVKLEFYYYKGYNKFSIVEDPKLKIKQSERETIKKVVNLLTTYGETLKNEHGENIVNKLMLEQRLDVHVNPQQE
;
A
#
# COMPACT_ATOMS: atom_id res chain seq x y z
N MET A 1 31.94 -27.35 -22.30
CA MET A 1 31.24 -27.00 -21.05
C MET A 1 29.92 -26.45 -21.50
N ASP A 2 28.83 -27.20 -21.32
CA ASP A 2 27.50 -26.68 -21.64
C ASP A 2 27.28 -25.45 -20.77
N SER A 3 27.15 -24.28 -21.38
CA SER A 3 26.75 -23.05 -20.69
C SER A 3 25.34 -23.29 -20.16
N LYS A 4 25.24 -23.73 -18.90
CA LYS A 4 23.96 -24.03 -18.28
C LYS A 4 23.28 -22.70 -17.99
N GLU A 5 22.26 -22.36 -18.78
CA GLU A 5 21.45 -21.17 -18.54
C GLU A 5 20.93 -21.19 -17.10
N LYS A 6 21.18 -20.10 -16.36
CA LYS A 6 20.73 -19.96 -14.98
C LYS A 6 19.23 -19.64 -14.98
N ARG A 7 18.47 -20.28 -14.10
CA ARG A 7 17.02 -20.05 -13.96
C ARG A 7 16.71 -19.44 -12.61
N GLN A 8 15.96 -18.33 -12.61
CA GLN A 8 15.68 -17.57 -11.39
C GLN A 8 14.21 -17.14 -11.34
N LEU A 9 13.59 -17.26 -10.17
CA LEU A 9 12.33 -16.57 -9.87
C LEU A 9 12.63 -15.35 -9.02
N ILE A 10 12.11 -14.18 -9.41
CA ILE A 10 12.24 -12.93 -8.65
C ILE A 10 10.85 -12.53 -8.13
N VAL A 11 10.71 -12.42 -6.82
CA VAL A 11 9.52 -11.89 -6.15
C VAL A 11 9.79 -10.44 -5.76
N ILE A 12 9.04 -9.51 -6.34
CA ILE A 12 9.23 -8.07 -6.14
C ILE A 12 8.07 -7.52 -5.32
N GLY A 13 8.37 -6.78 -4.25
CA GLY A 13 7.40 -6.00 -3.49
C GLY A 13 7.74 -4.51 -3.45
N ASN A 14 6.93 -3.71 -2.74
CA ASN A 14 7.04 -2.25 -2.70
C ASN A 14 8.42 -1.72 -2.28
N GLY A 15 9.21 -2.49 -1.51
CA GLY A 15 10.58 -2.11 -1.16
C GLY A 15 11.52 -1.98 -2.37
N PHE A 16 11.20 -2.59 -3.51
CA PHE A 16 11.90 -2.39 -4.78
C PHE A 16 11.73 -0.95 -5.30
N ASP A 17 10.50 -0.43 -5.31
CA ASP A 17 10.22 0.94 -5.76
C ASP A 17 10.83 1.98 -4.87
N ARG A 18 10.71 1.78 -3.55
CA ARG A 18 11.34 2.65 -2.57
C ARG A 18 12.85 2.71 -2.74
N GLN A 19 13.45 1.60 -3.13
CA GLN A 19 14.88 1.56 -3.44
C GLN A 19 15.20 2.33 -4.73
N CYS A 20 14.32 2.26 -5.72
CA CYS A 20 14.43 3.03 -6.96
C CYS A 20 14.03 4.51 -6.79
N GLY A 21 13.74 4.96 -5.56
CA GLY A 21 13.49 6.36 -5.22
C GLY A 21 12.03 6.79 -5.25
N LEU A 22 11.08 5.87 -5.47
CA LEU A 22 9.66 6.21 -5.45
C LEU A 22 9.09 6.22 -4.03
N GLU A 23 8.10 7.09 -3.81
CA GLU A 23 7.41 7.25 -2.53
C GLU A 23 6.06 6.52 -2.53
N THR A 24 6.07 5.22 -2.78
CA THR A 24 4.88 4.40 -3.06
C THR A 24 4.28 3.68 -1.84
N THR A 25 4.50 4.18 -0.62
CA THR A 25 3.83 3.62 0.58
C THR A 25 2.39 4.10 0.69
N TYR A 26 1.54 3.35 1.40
CA TYR A 26 0.18 3.83 1.71
C TYR A 26 0.20 5.13 2.51
N ASP A 27 1.14 5.28 3.44
CA ASP A 27 1.32 6.53 4.18
C ASP A 27 1.60 7.72 3.24
N ASN A 28 2.50 7.58 2.27
CA ASN A 28 2.78 8.62 1.27
C ASN A 28 1.58 8.91 0.37
N TYR A 29 0.81 7.88 0.00
CA TYR A 29 -0.44 8.04 -0.72
C TYR A 29 -1.40 8.92 0.06
N PHE A 30 -1.70 8.58 1.32
CA PHE A 30 -2.63 9.34 2.15
C PHE A 30 -2.13 10.76 2.47
N ASN A 31 -0.84 10.93 2.78
CA ASN A 31 -0.25 12.24 3.04
C ASN A 31 -0.29 13.15 1.79
N THR A 32 -0.21 12.57 0.59
CA THR A 32 -0.41 13.30 -0.66
C THR A 32 -1.90 13.57 -0.91
N ARG A 33 -2.74 12.54 -0.76
CA ARG A 33 -4.18 12.56 -1.05
C ARG A 33 -4.93 13.58 -0.19
N PHE A 34 -4.53 13.74 1.07
CA PHE A 34 -5.17 14.63 2.05
C PHE A 34 -4.40 15.95 2.26
N GLY A 35 -3.46 16.30 1.38
CA GLY A 35 -2.79 17.60 1.39
C GLY A 35 -1.77 17.83 2.50
N ILE A 36 -1.45 16.85 3.33
CA ILE A 36 -0.42 16.95 4.38
C ILE A 36 0.94 17.28 3.76
N LYS A 37 1.33 16.56 2.71
CA LYS A 37 2.60 16.80 2.01
C LYS A 37 2.63 18.18 1.34
N CYS A 38 1.48 18.64 0.82
CA CYS A 38 1.36 19.98 0.25
C CYS A 38 1.56 21.06 1.33
N THR A 39 0.91 20.92 2.49
CA THR A 39 1.08 21.82 3.64
C THR A 39 2.52 21.83 4.15
N GLU A 40 3.17 20.66 4.18
CA GLU A 40 4.58 20.54 4.54
C GLU A 40 5.50 21.29 3.58
N GLU A 41 5.31 21.13 2.27
CA GLU A 41 6.09 21.84 1.25
C GLU A 41 5.88 23.36 1.34
N VAL A 42 4.65 23.81 1.61
CA VAL A 42 4.34 25.22 1.83
C VAL A 42 5.03 25.75 3.08
N ASN A 43 4.96 25.02 4.19
CA ASN A 43 5.64 25.42 5.42
C ASN A 43 7.15 25.45 5.22
N LYS A 44 7.77 24.47 4.58
CA LYS A 44 9.21 24.52 4.23
C LYS A 44 9.56 25.73 3.36
N ALA A 45 8.68 26.11 2.43
CA ALA A 45 8.89 27.28 1.58
C ALA A 45 8.81 28.62 2.34
N PHE A 46 8.06 28.68 3.45
CA PHE A 46 7.84 29.93 4.20
C PHE A 46 8.55 30.01 5.56
N TYR A 47 8.59 28.90 6.27
CA TYR A 47 9.01 28.75 7.64
C TYR A 47 10.03 27.60 7.68
N ARG A 48 11.32 27.96 7.71
CA ARG A 48 12.43 26.98 7.68
C ARG A 48 12.45 25.98 8.86
N ASN A 49 11.54 26.09 9.83
CA ASN A 49 11.61 25.42 11.15
C ASN A 49 10.32 24.71 11.60
N THR A 50 9.33 24.45 10.74
CA THR A 50 8.15 23.68 11.17
C THR A 50 8.39 22.19 11.01
N ASP A 51 8.22 21.42 12.08
CA ASP A 51 8.35 19.95 12.07
C ASP A 51 7.16 19.30 11.35
N ILE A 52 7.38 18.17 10.68
CA ILE A 52 6.34 17.37 10.01
C ILE A 52 5.29 16.94 11.04
N ASP A 53 5.72 16.60 12.25
CA ASP A 53 4.83 16.17 13.33
C ASP A 53 3.88 17.30 13.75
N ASP A 54 4.34 18.55 13.77
CA ASP A 54 3.50 19.72 14.07
C ASP A 54 2.45 19.95 12.97
N ILE A 55 2.82 19.79 11.70
CA ILE A 55 1.91 19.95 10.56
C ILE A 55 0.81 18.91 10.57
N GLN A 56 1.18 17.66 10.83
CA GLN A 56 0.21 16.58 10.95
C GLN A 56 -0.73 16.86 12.13
N LYS A 57 -0.19 17.31 13.27
CA LYS A 57 -0.99 17.70 14.44
C LYS A 57 -1.97 18.83 14.14
N ASP A 58 -1.54 19.91 13.49
CA ASP A 58 -2.42 21.01 13.10
C ASP A 58 -3.52 20.55 12.14
N PHE A 59 -3.20 19.66 11.19
CA PHE A 59 -4.20 19.04 10.33
C PHE A 59 -5.20 18.21 11.15
N TYR A 60 -4.72 17.41 12.11
CA TYR A 60 -5.57 16.60 12.99
C TYR A 60 -6.50 17.45 13.85
N ASP A 61 -5.96 18.43 14.58
CA ASP A 61 -6.72 19.28 15.49
C ASP A 61 -7.82 20.07 14.77
N ASN A 62 -7.60 20.42 13.50
CA ASN A 62 -8.57 21.15 12.70
C ASN A 62 -9.56 20.22 11.96
N CYS A 63 -9.11 19.06 11.45
CA CYS A 63 -10.01 18.01 10.96
C CYS A 63 -10.98 17.55 12.05
N GLU A 64 -10.48 17.39 13.27
CA GLU A 64 -11.25 17.04 14.45
C GLU A 64 -12.40 18.02 14.69
N LYS A 65 -12.12 19.33 14.75
CA LYS A 65 -13.14 20.36 14.97
C LYS A 65 -14.22 20.31 13.90
N VAL A 66 -13.80 20.23 12.63
CA VAL A 66 -14.73 20.22 11.50
C VAL A 66 -15.57 18.94 11.50
N LEU A 67 -14.98 17.76 11.72
CA LEU A 67 -15.74 16.52 11.81
C LEU A 67 -16.75 16.58 12.96
N ILE A 68 -16.35 17.01 14.16
CA ILE A 68 -17.28 17.15 15.30
C ILE A 68 -18.42 18.12 14.96
N GLU A 69 -18.13 19.26 14.34
CA GLU A 69 -19.15 20.26 13.97
C GLU A 69 -20.09 19.76 12.87
N ILE A 70 -19.54 19.10 11.84
CA ILE A 70 -20.28 18.42 10.78
C ILE A 70 -21.22 17.39 11.43
N PHE A 71 -20.73 16.57 12.36
CA PHE A 71 -21.57 15.56 13.03
C PHE A 71 -22.61 16.16 13.97
N LYS A 72 -22.28 17.23 14.70
CA LYS A 72 -23.24 17.96 15.56
C LYS A 72 -24.35 18.63 14.75
N SER A 73 -24.04 19.19 13.58
CA SER A 73 -25.04 19.86 12.73
C SER A 73 -26.03 18.89 12.07
N LYS A 74 -25.69 17.60 12.02
CA LYS A 74 -26.50 16.54 11.37
C LYS A 74 -27.41 15.77 12.31
N GLU A 75 -27.33 15.98 13.63
CA GLU A 75 -28.35 15.47 14.58
C GLU A 75 -29.73 16.07 14.32
N THR A 76 -29.81 17.15 13.54
CA THR A 76 -31.06 17.77 13.13
C THR A 76 -31.36 17.54 11.64
N LYS A 77 -31.87 16.35 11.30
CA LYS A 77 -32.86 16.09 10.23
C LYS A 77 -32.49 16.04 8.73
N ASP A 78 -31.25 16.02 8.26
CA ASP A 78 -31.00 15.87 6.80
C ASP A 78 -30.25 14.59 6.41
N SER A 79 -30.94 13.75 5.63
CA SER A 79 -30.51 12.41 5.18
C SER A 79 -29.76 12.43 3.84
N ASN A 80 -29.20 13.57 3.43
CA ASN A 80 -28.49 13.74 2.16
C ASN A 80 -27.11 14.31 2.39
N LEU A 81 -26.22 13.49 2.94
CA LEU A 81 -24.83 13.86 3.18
C LEU A 81 -23.96 13.32 2.08
N ASN A 82 -23.47 14.23 1.24
CA ASN A 82 -22.50 13.89 0.23
C ASN A 82 -21.13 13.71 0.89
N ILE A 83 -20.52 12.55 0.70
CA ILE A 83 -19.17 12.23 1.19
C ILE A 83 -18.14 13.24 0.69
N GLY A 84 -18.29 13.69 -0.57
CA GLY A 84 -17.42 14.69 -1.17
C GLY A 84 -17.47 16.01 -0.39
N ASP A 85 -18.65 16.42 0.08
CA ASP A 85 -18.80 17.68 0.83
C ASP A 85 -18.11 17.59 2.19
N ILE A 86 -18.17 16.44 2.88
CA ILE A 86 -17.49 16.28 4.18
C ILE A 86 -15.97 16.38 4.02
N ILE A 87 -15.40 15.65 3.07
CA ILE A 87 -13.95 15.69 2.84
C ILE A 87 -13.54 17.07 2.34
N ASN A 88 -14.30 17.67 1.42
CA ASN A 88 -14.00 18.99 0.90
C ASN A 88 -14.12 20.08 1.96
N ASP A 89 -15.11 20.03 2.85
CA ASP A 89 -15.27 20.97 3.96
C ASP A 89 -14.07 20.89 4.91
N VAL A 90 -13.68 19.66 5.25
CA VAL A 90 -12.47 19.37 6.03
C VAL A 90 -11.27 19.98 5.31
N LEU A 91 -10.91 19.52 4.11
CA LEU A 91 -9.71 19.96 3.40
C LEU A 91 -9.70 21.47 3.10
N SER A 92 -10.85 22.07 2.74
CA SER A 92 -10.98 23.50 2.41
C SER A 92 -10.67 24.37 3.62
N SER A 93 -11.08 23.96 4.81
CA SER A 93 -10.86 24.74 6.02
C SER A 93 -9.36 24.95 6.35
N PHE A 94 -8.46 24.12 5.79
CA PHE A 94 -7.00 24.26 5.98
C PHE A 94 -6.27 24.72 4.72
N LEU A 95 -6.66 24.21 3.55
CA LEU A 95 -5.98 24.53 2.29
C LEU A 95 -6.34 25.91 1.75
N LEU A 96 -7.56 26.42 2.00
CA LEU A 96 -7.94 27.77 1.54
C LEU A 96 -7.17 28.89 2.25
N PRO A 97 -7.04 28.90 3.60
CA PRO A 97 -6.19 29.90 4.28
C PRO A 97 -4.74 29.86 3.79
N LEU A 98 -4.21 28.66 3.57
CA LEU A 98 -2.87 28.45 3.02
C LEU A 98 -2.72 29.06 1.63
N ASN A 99 -3.73 28.87 0.77
CA ASN A 99 -3.80 29.45 -0.56
C ASN A 99 -3.87 30.98 -0.55
N GLU A 100 -4.66 31.57 0.36
CA GLU A 100 -4.71 33.02 0.52
C GLU A 100 -3.34 33.59 0.92
N GLU A 101 -2.64 32.94 1.87
CA GLU A 101 -1.29 33.34 2.28
C GLU A 101 -0.28 33.24 1.12
N LEU A 102 -0.33 32.14 0.37
CA LEU A 102 0.48 31.90 -0.83
C LEU A 102 0.27 33.02 -1.86
N ASN A 103 -0.97 33.31 -2.21
CA ASN A 103 -1.32 34.33 -3.20
C ASN A 103 -0.90 35.74 -2.75
N ASN A 104 -1.06 36.07 -1.46
CA ASN A 104 -0.61 37.35 -0.90
C ASN A 104 0.91 37.53 -1.02
N LYS A 105 1.70 36.46 -0.79
CA LYS A 105 3.17 36.50 -0.93
C LYS A 105 3.63 36.54 -2.40
N ILE A 106 2.90 35.92 -3.31
CA ILE A 106 3.15 36.05 -4.75
C ILE A 106 2.97 37.51 -5.18
N ASN A 107 1.87 38.16 -4.75
CA ASN A 107 1.51 39.51 -5.15
C ASN A 107 2.40 40.62 -4.57
N THR A 108 2.97 40.42 -3.37
CA THR A 108 3.80 41.45 -2.68
C THR A 108 5.22 41.61 -3.22
N LYS A 109 5.70 40.73 -4.12
CA LYS A 109 7.08 40.79 -4.68
C LYS A 109 7.16 41.35 -6.11
N THR A 110 6.15 42.09 -6.56
CA THR A 110 6.00 42.46 -7.98
C THR A 110 6.59 43.83 -8.30
N ASN A 111 7.87 43.88 -8.63
CA ASN A 111 8.44 44.86 -9.57
C ASN A 111 9.38 44.11 -10.52
N ALA A 112 8.86 43.80 -11.71
CA ALA A 112 9.38 42.75 -12.60
C ALA A 112 10.70 43.08 -13.32
N SER A 113 11.19 44.33 -13.27
CA SER A 113 12.34 44.74 -14.09
C SER A 113 13.71 44.34 -13.55
N GLN A 114 13.82 43.82 -12.32
CA GLN A 114 15.09 43.43 -11.67
C GLN A 114 14.97 42.18 -10.77
N MET A 115 14.23 41.16 -11.20
CA MET A 115 14.08 39.92 -10.42
C MET A 115 15.27 38.97 -10.62
N SER A 116 15.86 38.49 -9.53
CA SER A 116 16.91 37.45 -9.59
C SER A 116 16.35 36.07 -9.96
N GLU A 117 17.17 35.18 -10.52
CA GLU A 117 16.77 33.80 -10.85
C GLU A 117 16.23 33.03 -9.64
N ALA A 118 16.85 33.20 -8.47
CA ALA A 118 16.39 32.58 -7.22
C ALA A 118 14.98 33.05 -6.81
N LEU A 119 14.65 34.32 -7.06
CA LEU A 119 13.34 34.86 -6.76
C LEU A 119 12.27 34.35 -7.75
N ARG A 120 12.64 34.16 -9.03
CA ARG A 120 11.77 33.54 -10.03
C ARG A 120 11.45 32.08 -9.70
N ALA A 121 12.48 31.29 -9.38
CA ALA A 121 12.31 29.89 -8.97
C ALA A 121 11.43 29.74 -7.72
N HIS A 122 11.55 30.66 -6.76
CA HIS A 122 10.69 30.67 -5.58
C HIS A 122 9.23 31.02 -5.92
N GLN A 123 8.96 31.99 -6.80
CA GLN A 123 7.58 32.28 -7.24
C GLN A 123 6.96 31.11 -8.01
N GLU A 124 7.73 30.44 -8.87
CA GLU A 124 7.30 29.22 -9.57
C GLU A 124 6.97 28.08 -8.57
N LEU A 125 7.74 27.94 -7.50
CA LEU A 125 7.41 27.01 -6.41
C LEU A 125 6.08 27.36 -5.74
N LEU A 126 5.87 28.63 -5.34
CA LEU A 126 4.63 29.03 -4.67
C LEU A 126 3.40 28.83 -5.55
N LYS A 127 3.50 29.17 -6.85
CA LYS A 127 2.41 28.97 -7.80
C LYS A 127 2.04 27.48 -7.93
N ARG A 128 3.04 26.59 -8.03
CA ARG A 128 2.83 25.15 -8.07
C ARG A 128 2.11 24.62 -6.83
N LEU A 129 2.47 25.12 -5.64
CA LEU A 129 1.80 24.72 -4.40
C LEU A 129 0.33 25.15 -4.36
N VAL A 130 0.00 26.32 -4.94
CA VAL A 130 -1.40 26.76 -5.12
C VAL A 130 -2.15 25.89 -6.13
N ASP A 131 -1.51 25.48 -7.22
CA ASP A 131 -2.16 24.63 -8.21
C ASP A 131 -2.40 23.21 -7.64
N ARG A 132 -1.42 22.65 -6.92
CA ARG A 132 -1.55 21.36 -6.22
C ARG A 132 -2.64 21.36 -5.16
N SER A 133 -2.77 22.42 -4.37
CA SER A 133 -3.82 22.50 -3.36
C SER A 133 -5.22 22.54 -3.99
N LYS A 134 -5.38 23.21 -5.14
CA LYS A 134 -6.64 23.21 -5.91
C LYS A 134 -6.96 21.83 -6.45
N GLU A 135 -5.98 21.12 -7.01
CA GLU A 135 -6.16 19.75 -7.49
C GLU A 135 -6.64 18.82 -6.38
N ILE A 136 -6.13 19.00 -5.15
CA ILE A 136 -6.56 18.23 -3.98
C ILE A 136 -8.02 18.57 -3.61
N LEU A 137 -8.42 19.83 -3.65
CA LEU A 137 -9.80 20.25 -3.36
C LEU A 137 -10.80 19.82 -4.44
N GLU A 138 -10.36 19.70 -5.70
CA GLU A 138 -11.19 19.30 -6.84
C GLU A 138 -11.19 17.78 -7.09
N ALA A 139 -10.40 17.02 -6.33
CA ALA A 139 -10.24 15.59 -6.53
C ALA A 139 -11.50 14.78 -6.17
N ASN A 140 -11.68 13.64 -6.85
CA ASN A 140 -12.78 12.72 -6.56
C ASN A 140 -12.47 11.80 -5.38
N TYR A 141 -13.20 11.95 -4.27
CA TYR A 141 -13.03 11.13 -3.07
C TYR A 141 -14.11 10.05 -2.94
N SER A 142 -13.68 8.84 -2.61
CA SER A 142 -14.51 7.68 -2.30
C SER A 142 -14.94 7.66 -0.83
N LYS A 143 -15.92 6.82 -0.48
CA LYS A 143 -16.30 6.56 0.93
C LYS A 143 -15.13 5.96 1.71
N TRP A 144 -14.30 5.14 1.06
CA TRP A 144 -13.07 4.63 1.67
C TRP A 144 -12.08 5.75 2.01
N ASP A 145 -11.96 6.81 1.19
CA ASP A 145 -11.12 7.97 1.53
C ASP A 145 -11.58 8.62 2.86
N LEU A 146 -12.90 8.75 3.08
CA LEU A 146 -13.45 9.29 4.34
C LEU A 146 -13.18 8.35 5.52
N ILE A 147 -13.26 7.04 5.32
CA ILE A 147 -12.94 6.04 6.34
C ILE A 147 -11.46 6.12 6.71
N PHE A 148 -10.54 6.18 5.75
CA PHE A 148 -9.12 6.29 6.05
C PHE A 148 -8.75 7.63 6.67
N LEU A 149 -9.34 8.73 6.20
CA LEU A 149 -9.18 10.04 6.81
C LEU A 149 -9.67 10.03 8.27
N SER A 150 -10.85 9.46 8.53
CA SER A 150 -11.40 9.38 9.88
C SER A 150 -10.65 8.40 10.79
N ALA A 151 -10.15 7.28 10.25
CA ALA A 151 -9.28 6.35 10.96
C ALA A 151 -7.99 7.06 11.41
N LYS A 152 -7.37 7.83 10.51
CA LYS A 152 -6.19 8.64 10.82
C LYS A 152 -6.44 9.65 11.94
N VAL A 153 -7.67 10.16 12.08
CA VAL A 153 -8.08 11.12 13.12
C VAL A 153 -8.46 10.43 14.44
N CYS A 154 -9.22 9.34 14.36
CA CYS A 154 -9.86 8.73 15.53
C CYS A 154 -9.00 7.68 16.23
N LEU A 155 -8.00 7.13 15.53
CA LEU A 155 -7.11 6.10 16.06
C LEU A 155 -5.81 6.71 16.56
N THR A 156 -5.17 6.09 17.54
CA THR A 156 -3.85 6.52 18.01
C THR A 156 -2.76 6.16 17.00
N SER A 157 -1.63 6.86 17.08
CA SER A 157 -0.43 6.59 16.27
C SER A 157 0.34 5.33 16.71
N ASP A 158 -0.27 4.42 17.49
CA ASP A 158 0.42 3.24 18.01
C ASP A 158 0.88 2.32 16.85
N PRO A 159 2.16 1.88 16.82
CA PRO A 159 2.69 0.98 15.81
C PRO A 159 1.99 -0.40 15.72
N LEU A 160 1.12 -0.79 16.65
CA LEU A 160 0.28 -1.98 16.50
C LEU A 160 -1.01 -1.72 15.70
N ALA A 161 -1.40 -0.44 15.56
CA ALA A 161 -2.68 0.02 15.04
C ALA A 161 -2.53 0.93 13.81
N HIS A 162 -1.52 0.69 12.96
CA HIS A 162 -1.26 1.49 11.76
C HIS A 162 -2.54 1.64 10.91
N TRP A 163 -3.20 2.79 11.01
CA TRP A 163 -4.43 3.13 10.28
C TRP A 163 -4.25 3.05 8.75
N HIS A 164 -3.00 3.17 8.29
CA HIS A 164 -2.61 3.03 6.88
C HIS A 164 -2.43 1.56 6.43
N ASP A 165 -2.69 0.58 7.30
CA ASP A 165 -2.86 -0.81 6.88
C ASP A 165 -4.23 -0.96 6.19
N VAL A 166 -4.20 -0.74 4.87
CA VAL A 166 -5.38 -0.71 4.01
C VAL A 166 -6.17 -2.01 4.07
N GLU A 167 -5.48 -3.16 3.99
CA GLU A 167 -6.14 -4.47 3.93
C GLU A 167 -6.80 -4.82 5.28
N THR A 168 -6.09 -4.59 6.39
CA THR A 168 -6.67 -4.81 7.72
C THR A 168 -7.85 -3.89 7.98
N MET A 169 -7.76 -2.61 7.60
CA MET A 169 -8.88 -1.67 7.78
C MET A 169 -10.10 -2.08 6.94
N ILE A 170 -9.90 -2.49 5.68
CA ILE A 170 -10.97 -3.04 4.84
C ILE A 170 -11.62 -4.23 5.55
N TYR A 171 -10.84 -5.20 6.05
CA TYR A 171 -11.36 -6.37 6.76
C TYR A 171 -12.26 -5.98 7.95
N ARG A 172 -11.82 -5.02 8.77
CA ARG A 172 -12.54 -4.57 9.97
C ARG A 172 -13.84 -3.89 9.61
N VAL A 173 -13.82 -3.00 8.61
CA VAL A 173 -15.00 -2.27 8.14
C VAL A 173 -16.00 -3.22 7.48
N VAL A 174 -15.57 -4.10 6.56
CA VAL A 174 -16.50 -5.05 5.92
C VAL A 174 -17.05 -6.06 6.93
N THR A 175 -16.29 -6.43 7.95
CA THR A 175 -16.78 -7.26 9.05
C THR A 175 -17.85 -6.52 9.86
N TRP A 176 -17.57 -5.29 10.27
CA TRP A 176 -18.54 -4.44 10.98
C TRP A 176 -19.84 -4.28 10.19
N VAL A 177 -19.74 -3.93 8.90
CA VAL A 177 -20.89 -3.61 8.06
C VAL A 177 -21.66 -4.86 7.63
N LEU A 178 -20.97 -5.90 7.14
CA LEU A 178 -21.60 -7.03 6.45
C LEU A 178 -21.79 -8.29 7.32
N LYS A 179 -20.84 -8.57 8.22
CA LYS A 179 -20.95 -9.72 9.13
C LYS A 179 -21.96 -9.41 10.22
N ASP A 180 -21.77 -8.27 10.87
CA ASP A 180 -22.33 -8.06 12.20
C ASP A 180 -23.59 -7.16 12.22
N ASN A 181 -23.91 -6.37 11.18
CA ASN A 181 -24.95 -5.33 11.34
C ASN A 181 -25.88 -4.93 10.18
N ILE A 182 -26.44 -5.88 9.42
CA ILE A 182 -27.72 -5.63 8.67
C ILE A 182 -28.71 -6.79 8.80
N PHE A 183 -28.99 -7.25 10.03
CA PHE A 183 -30.29 -7.88 10.32
C PHE A 183 -30.76 -7.72 11.78
N LYS A 184 -30.15 -6.79 12.54
CA LYS A 184 -30.59 -6.44 13.91
C LYS A 184 -31.09 -5.00 14.06
N PHE A 185 -30.96 -4.15 13.05
CA PHE A 185 -31.43 -2.76 13.09
C PHE A 185 -32.94 -2.58 12.86
N CYS A 186 -33.69 -3.66 12.67
CA CYS A 186 -35.16 -3.59 12.65
C CYS A 186 -35.81 -3.81 14.03
N GLN A 187 -35.06 -4.11 15.11
CA GLN A 187 -35.65 -4.22 16.46
C GLN A 187 -34.69 -3.76 17.59
N ASN A 188 -35.01 -2.63 18.22
CA ASN A 188 -34.68 -2.21 19.60
C ASN A 188 -33.35 -2.73 20.21
N TYR A 189 -32.21 -2.13 19.85
CA TYR A 189 -30.93 -2.32 20.55
C TYR A 189 -30.49 -1.03 21.28
N SER A 190 -29.89 -1.16 22.46
CA SER A 190 -29.29 -0.05 23.22
C SER A 190 -27.88 0.28 22.73
N GLU A 191 -27.45 1.55 22.84
CA GLU A 191 -26.12 2.03 22.43
C GLU A 191 -24.96 1.26 23.11
N ASP A 192 -25.15 0.80 24.35
CA ASP A 192 -24.14 0.05 25.11
C ASP A 192 -23.75 -1.28 24.44
N ASN A 193 -24.71 -1.97 23.84
CA ASN A 193 -24.46 -3.25 23.16
C ASN A 193 -23.67 -3.03 21.87
N GLU A 194 -23.96 -1.98 21.10
CA GLU A 194 -23.24 -1.66 19.85
C GLU A 194 -21.76 -1.38 20.09
N ASN A 195 -21.45 -0.68 21.18
CA ASN A 195 -20.06 -0.38 21.55
C ASN A 195 -19.26 -1.66 21.87
N GLU A 196 -19.86 -2.63 22.56
CA GLU A 196 -19.18 -3.90 22.88
C GLU A 196 -18.83 -4.71 21.61
N TYR A 197 -19.75 -4.78 20.63
CA TYR A 197 -19.46 -5.46 19.35
C TYR A 197 -18.45 -4.70 18.51
N PHE A 198 -18.51 -3.37 18.53
CA PHE A 198 -17.54 -2.53 17.84
C PHE A 198 -16.14 -2.75 18.42
N ASP A 199 -16.02 -2.80 19.76
CA ASP A 199 -14.75 -3.06 20.46
C ASP A 199 -14.17 -4.43 20.11
N LYS A 200 -15.03 -5.46 19.95
CA LYS A 200 -14.60 -6.79 19.46
C LYS A 200 -14.13 -6.74 18.01
N THR A 201 -14.86 -6.03 17.16
CA THR A 201 -14.58 -5.95 15.72
C THR A 201 -13.28 -5.19 15.47
N PHE A 202 -13.03 -4.11 16.20
CA PHE A 202 -11.83 -3.27 16.11
C PHE A 202 -10.82 -3.60 17.21
N TYR A 203 -10.84 -4.82 17.76
CA TYR A 203 -9.87 -5.24 18.77
C TYR A 203 -8.43 -5.07 18.27
N GLY A 204 -7.58 -4.45 19.09
CA GLY A 204 -6.20 -4.10 18.77
C GLY A 204 -6.03 -2.67 18.24
N TYR A 205 -7.12 -1.97 17.90
CA TYR A 205 -7.10 -0.54 17.66
C TYR A 205 -7.33 0.23 18.96
N GLU A 206 -6.48 1.21 19.20
CA GLU A 206 -6.67 2.17 20.27
C GLU A 206 -7.28 3.46 19.70
N PHE A 207 -8.31 3.95 20.36
CA PHE A 207 -8.98 5.19 20.00
C PHE A 207 -8.35 6.36 20.74
N ASN A 208 -8.16 7.46 20.02
CA ASN A 208 -7.54 8.66 20.54
C ASN A 208 -8.35 9.17 21.74
N SER A 209 -7.76 9.09 22.94
CA SER A 209 -8.38 9.51 24.19
C SER A 209 -8.46 11.03 24.34
N ASN A 210 -7.63 11.77 23.61
CA ASN A 210 -7.68 13.23 23.58
C ASN A 210 -8.90 13.73 22.79
N LEU A 211 -9.45 12.88 21.90
CA LEU A 211 -10.67 13.13 21.16
C LEU A 211 -11.86 12.53 21.91
N GLN A 212 -12.71 13.40 22.49
CA GLN A 212 -13.94 12.96 23.12
C GLN A 212 -14.81 12.18 22.12
N ASN A 213 -15.20 10.96 22.48
CA ASN A 213 -16.06 10.08 21.68
C ASN A 213 -15.47 9.68 20.31
N SER A 214 -14.14 9.70 20.13
CA SER A 214 -13.42 9.23 18.92
C SER A 214 -13.96 7.92 18.34
N LYS A 215 -14.18 6.93 19.20
CA LYS A 215 -14.80 5.66 18.85
C LYS A 215 -16.19 5.82 18.24
N THR A 216 -17.07 6.57 18.90
CA THR A 216 -18.44 6.81 18.46
C THR A 216 -18.47 7.57 17.13
N ILE A 217 -17.56 8.53 16.95
CA ILE A 217 -17.41 9.29 15.70
C ILE A 217 -17.01 8.35 14.56
N PHE A 218 -15.95 7.57 14.74
CA PHE A 218 -15.47 6.64 13.72
C PHE A 218 -16.55 5.63 13.31
N ARG A 219 -17.26 5.06 14.30
CA ARG A 219 -18.41 4.18 14.07
C ARG A 219 -19.52 4.86 13.27
N ARG A 220 -19.89 6.10 13.63
CA ARG A 220 -20.91 6.87 12.90
C ARG A 220 -20.47 7.18 11.47
N ILE A 221 -19.20 7.46 11.21
CA ILE A 221 -18.67 7.69 9.85
C ILE A 221 -18.83 6.45 8.99
N ILE A 222 -18.47 5.27 9.51
CA ILE A 222 -18.67 4.00 8.78
C ILE A 222 -20.15 3.79 8.46
N ASN A 223 -21.04 4.14 9.40
CA ASN A 223 -22.48 4.08 9.19
C ASN A 223 -22.98 5.05 8.10
N ILE A 224 -22.54 6.31 8.09
CA ILE A 224 -22.90 7.25 7.02
C ILE A 224 -22.41 6.74 5.66
N CYS A 225 -21.19 6.22 5.59
CA CYS A 225 -20.63 5.71 4.35
C CYS A 225 -21.47 4.57 3.74
N PHE A 226 -21.90 3.61 4.55
CA PHE A 226 -22.41 2.33 4.03
C PHE A 226 -23.80 1.90 4.52
N HIS A 227 -24.41 2.57 5.50
CA HIS A 227 -25.70 2.17 6.07
C HIS A 227 -26.89 3.10 5.71
N GLU A 228 -26.67 4.24 5.06
CA GLU A 228 -27.74 5.25 4.82
C GLU A 228 -28.43 5.18 3.44
N ASP A 229 -28.09 4.20 2.57
CA ASP A 229 -28.73 4.11 1.26
C ASP A 229 -30.04 3.31 1.28
N SER A 230 -31.16 4.03 1.28
CA SER A 230 -32.54 3.52 1.18
C SER A 230 -32.82 2.55 0.00
N LYS A 231 -31.90 2.44 -0.97
CA LYS A 231 -32.01 1.53 -2.13
C LYS A 231 -31.31 0.17 -1.94
N VAL A 232 -30.69 -0.10 -0.81
CA VAL A 232 -30.04 -1.40 -0.53
C VAL A 232 -31.10 -2.41 -0.07
N THR A 233 -31.24 -3.52 -0.81
CA THR A 233 -32.25 -4.55 -0.53
C THR A 233 -31.68 -5.83 0.08
N THR A 234 -30.39 -6.14 -0.16
CA THR A 234 -29.72 -7.34 0.36
C THR A 234 -28.30 -7.04 0.82
N LYS A 235 -27.67 -8.00 1.53
CA LYS A 235 -26.26 -7.88 1.93
C LYS A 235 -25.31 -7.90 0.73
N ASP A 236 -25.63 -8.66 -0.30
CA ASP A 236 -24.85 -8.71 -1.53
C ASP A 236 -24.92 -7.37 -2.27
N ASP A 237 -26.10 -6.75 -2.36
CA ASP A 237 -26.24 -5.42 -2.96
C ASP A 237 -25.38 -4.37 -2.25
N LEU A 238 -25.31 -4.44 -0.91
CA LEU A 238 -24.44 -3.55 -0.14
C LEU A 238 -22.96 -3.85 -0.41
N ALA A 239 -22.57 -5.12 -0.35
CA ALA A 239 -21.19 -5.53 -0.56
C ALA A 239 -20.69 -5.14 -1.96
N ILE A 240 -21.55 -5.26 -2.99
CA ILE A 240 -21.27 -4.80 -4.35
C ILE A 240 -21.05 -3.28 -4.37
N LYS A 241 -21.93 -2.48 -3.75
CA LYS A 241 -21.75 -1.01 -3.70
C LYS A 241 -20.49 -0.59 -2.93
N MET A 242 -20.17 -1.28 -1.84
CA MET A 242 -18.93 -1.08 -1.08
C MET A 242 -17.70 -1.41 -1.92
N LEU A 243 -17.77 -2.47 -2.72
CA LEU A 243 -16.72 -2.88 -3.65
C LEU A 243 -16.57 -1.90 -4.82
N ASP A 244 -17.66 -1.37 -5.37
CA ASP A 244 -17.60 -0.34 -6.42
C ASP A 244 -16.90 0.93 -5.95
N ASP A 245 -17.17 1.34 -4.70
CA ASP A 245 -16.48 2.45 -4.06
C ASP A 245 -14.98 2.12 -3.82
N LEU A 246 -14.66 0.89 -3.41
CA LEU A 246 -13.28 0.41 -3.26
C LEU A 246 -12.53 0.43 -4.60
N ASN A 247 -13.18 0.01 -5.68
CA ASN A 247 -12.61 0.09 -7.03
C ASN A 247 -12.32 1.56 -7.42
N SER A 248 -13.10 2.53 -6.93
CA SER A 248 -12.81 3.95 -7.14
C SER A 248 -11.59 4.42 -6.35
N PHE A 249 -11.47 3.99 -5.09
CA PHE A 249 -10.29 4.23 -4.26
C PHE A 249 -9.02 3.67 -4.90
N GLU A 250 -9.07 2.46 -5.46
CA GLU A 250 -7.96 1.82 -6.15
C GLU A 250 -7.53 2.54 -7.43
N ARG A 251 -8.48 3.09 -8.20
CA ARG A 251 -8.15 3.93 -9.36
C ARG A 251 -7.46 5.22 -8.95
N ASN A 252 -7.84 5.81 -7.81
CA ASN A 252 -7.13 6.98 -7.26
C ASN A 252 -5.71 6.60 -6.81
N PHE A 253 -5.54 5.44 -6.19
CA PHE A 253 -4.22 4.92 -5.84
C PHE A 253 -3.36 4.63 -7.08
N ALA A 254 -3.94 4.06 -8.13
CA ALA A 254 -3.27 3.86 -9.42
C ALA A 254 -2.74 5.17 -10.00
N LYS A 255 -3.58 6.21 -10.00
CA LYS A 255 -3.17 7.56 -10.44
C LYS A 255 -1.97 8.04 -9.62
N PHE A 256 -2.03 7.93 -8.30
CA PHE A 256 -0.91 8.32 -7.44
C PHE A 256 0.39 7.59 -7.79
N ILE A 257 0.36 6.27 -7.98
CA ILE A 257 1.56 5.51 -8.38
C ILE A 257 2.08 5.98 -9.74
N ASN A 258 1.20 6.21 -10.72
CA ASN A 258 1.59 6.74 -12.01
C ASN A 258 2.20 8.14 -11.90
N ASP A 259 1.67 9.00 -11.02
CA ASP A 259 2.22 10.33 -10.76
C ASP A 259 3.61 10.23 -10.08
N GLN A 260 3.86 9.20 -9.26
CA GLN A 260 5.20 8.93 -8.70
C GLN A 260 6.19 8.48 -9.79
N VAL A 261 5.76 7.59 -10.69
CA VAL A 261 6.63 7.06 -11.77
C VAL A 261 6.91 8.12 -12.83
N ASN A 262 5.87 8.84 -13.25
CA ASN A 262 5.92 9.85 -14.30
C ASN A 262 6.11 11.25 -13.74
N TYR A 263 6.69 11.40 -12.54
CA TYR A 263 6.82 12.72 -11.91
C TYR A 263 7.57 13.67 -12.86
N GLU A 264 6.87 14.58 -13.53
CA GLU A 264 7.45 15.46 -14.57
C GLU A 264 8.07 16.73 -13.97
N ASP A 265 7.75 17.04 -12.72
CA ASP A 265 8.00 18.34 -12.08
C ASP A 265 9.30 18.46 -11.28
N ASP A 266 10.07 17.37 -11.19
CA ASP A 266 11.44 17.38 -10.68
C ASP A 266 12.40 17.26 -11.87
N VAL A 267 13.17 18.31 -12.15
CA VAL A 267 14.21 18.30 -13.22
C VAL A 267 15.22 17.16 -13.00
N SER A 268 15.26 16.56 -11.80
CA SER A 268 16.13 15.46 -11.42
C SER A 268 15.47 14.07 -11.36
N ARG A 269 14.15 13.94 -11.56
CA ARG A 269 13.45 12.64 -11.56
C ARG A 269 12.39 12.59 -12.65
N ASN A 270 12.47 11.58 -13.50
CA ASN A 270 11.41 11.23 -14.45
C ASN A 270 11.29 9.70 -14.56
N LYS A 271 10.31 9.21 -15.34
CA LYS A 271 10.12 7.78 -15.58
C LYS A 271 11.41 7.06 -16.01
N LYS A 272 12.24 7.70 -16.83
CA LYS A 272 13.52 7.13 -17.29
C LYS A 272 14.51 6.94 -16.14
N ASP A 273 14.55 7.84 -15.16
CA ASP A 273 15.42 7.70 -13.99
C ASP A 273 14.97 6.55 -13.08
N TYR A 274 13.66 6.38 -12.93
CA TYR A 274 13.10 5.22 -12.26
C TYR A 274 13.43 3.92 -13.01
N LEU A 275 13.19 3.84 -14.32
CA LEU A 275 13.50 2.66 -15.14
C LEU A 275 15.00 2.33 -15.13
N ASN A 276 15.88 3.32 -15.15
CA ASN A 276 17.32 3.12 -15.01
C ASN A 276 17.68 2.56 -13.63
N SER A 277 17.09 3.10 -12.56
CA SER A 277 17.32 2.62 -11.19
C SER A 277 16.81 1.18 -11.01
N ALA A 278 15.65 0.86 -11.57
CA ALA A 278 15.07 -0.47 -11.58
C ALA A 278 15.92 -1.46 -12.39
N LYS A 279 16.40 -1.05 -13.58
CA LYS A 279 17.33 -1.81 -14.41
C LYS A 279 18.60 -2.17 -13.67
N ASP A 280 19.20 -1.20 -12.98
CA ASP A 280 20.43 -1.42 -12.21
C ASP A 280 20.19 -2.31 -10.99
N LEU A 281 19.04 -2.17 -10.32
CA LEU A 281 18.67 -3.06 -9.22
C LEU A 281 18.46 -4.50 -9.70
N LEU A 282 17.68 -4.71 -10.77
CA LEU A 282 17.44 -6.03 -11.35
C LEU A 282 18.74 -6.70 -11.80
N LYS A 283 19.64 -5.95 -12.46
CA LYS A 283 20.97 -6.47 -12.82
C LYS A 283 21.75 -6.98 -11.61
N LYS A 284 21.73 -6.25 -10.49
CA LYS A 284 22.42 -6.66 -9.27
C LYS A 284 21.79 -7.89 -8.61
N LEU A 285 20.47 -8.06 -8.71
CA LEU A 285 19.77 -9.26 -8.21
C LEU A 285 20.05 -10.49 -9.08
N VAL A 286 20.22 -10.31 -10.39
CA VAL A 286 20.50 -11.42 -11.31
C VAL A 286 21.99 -11.79 -11.31
N PHE A 287 22.87 -10.78 -11.25
CA PHE A 287 24.33 -10.89 -11.34
C PHE A 287 25.04 -10.26 -10.12
N PRO A 288 24.87 -10.79 -8.89
CA PRO A 288 25.37 -10.16 -7.67
C PRO A 288 26.89 -9.96 -7.61
N ASN A 289 27.68 -10.82 -8.27
CA ASN A 289 29.15 -10.78 -8.16
C ASN A 289 29.87 -9.99 -9.27
N PHE A 290 29.20 -9.46 -10.31
CA PHE A 290 29.73 -8.71 -11.47
C PHE A 290 30.96 -9.29 -12.24
N GLU A 291 31.74 -10.21 -11.68
CA GLU A 291 33.00 -10.74 -12.19
C GLU A 291 32.80 -11.95 -13.10
N MET A 292 31.59 -12.52 -13.12
CA MET A 292 31.20 -13.56 -14.07
C MET A 292 29.78 -13.28 -14.61
N SER A 293 29.65 -12.98 -15.90
CA SER A 293 29.39 -14.06 -16.86
C SER A 293 28.95 -13.55 -18.25
N PRO A 294 29.33 -14.28 -19.31
CA PRO A 294 28.66 -14.32 -20.61
C PRO A 294 27.49 -15.33 -20.67
N ASP A 295 26.96 -15.81 -19.53
CA ASP A 295 25.89 -16.81 -19.49
C ASP A 295 24.50 -16.14 -19.49
N SER A 296 23.57 -16.68 -20.28
CA SER A 296 22.17 -16.23 -20.27
C SER A 296 21.46 -16.67 -18.99
N VAL A 297 20.62 -15.77 -18.46
CA VAL A 297 19.71 -16.05 -17.35
C VAL A 297 18.28 -15.98 -17.88
N ILE A 298 17.47 -16.96 -17.50
CA ILE A 298 16.03 -16.95 -17.73
C ILE A 298 15.35 -16.64 -16.40
N ILE A 299 14.54 -15.58 -16.39
CA ILE A 299 13.83 -15.13 -15.20
C ILE A 299 12.33 -15.31 -15.33
N ASP A 300 11.72 -15.67 -14.21
CA ASP A 300 10.32 -15.42 -13.94
C ASP A 300 10.22 -14.28 -12.93
N VAL A 301 9.23 -13.40 -13.09
CA VAL A 301 8.99 -12.30 -12.16
C VAL A 301 7.58 -12.38 -11.60
N LEU A 302 7.49 -12.43 -10.27
CA LEU A 302 6.25 -12.28 -9.53
C LEU A 302 6.21 -10.91 -8.89
N ASN A 303 5.47 -9.99 -9.51
CA ASN A 303 5.41 -8.61 -9.09
C ASN A 303 4.16 -8.37 -8.21
N PHE A 304 4.39 -8.11 -6.92
CA PHE A 304 3.37 -7.67 -5.95
C PHE A 304 3.22 -6.14 -5.93
N ASN A 305 4.00 -5.45 -6.75
CA ASN A 305 3.98 -4.00 -6.86
C ASN A 305 3.16 -3.54 -8.06
N TYR A 306 2.84 -2.23 -8.07
CA TYR A 306 1.88 -1.65 -9.00
C TYR A 306 2.51 -0.80 -10.11
N SER A 307 3.83 -0.61 -10.11
CA SER A 307 4.52 0.40 -10.92
C SER A 307 5.16 -0.12 -12.22
N LEU A 308 5.38 -1.43 -12.34
CA LEU A 308 6.08 -2.04 -13.47
C LEU A 308 5.30 -3.23 -14.04
N ASP A 309 5.28 -3.33 -15.37
CA ASP A 309 4.88 -4.52 -16.12
C ASP A 309 6.03 -5.11 -16.96
N GLU A 310 5.72 -6.17 -17.69
CA GLU A 310 6.60 -6.80 -18.67
C GLU A 310 7.09 -5.83 -19.74
N SER A 311 6.25 -4.87 -20.17
CA SER A 311 6.61 -3.92 -21.22
C SER A 311 7.69 -2.95 -20.76
N ASP A 312 7.60 -2.48 -19.52
CA ASP A 312 8.64 -1.64 -18.91
C ASP A 312 9.97 -2.44 -18.78
N PHE A 313 9.92 -3.73 -18.46
CA PHE A 313 11.11 -4.58 -18.45
C PHE A 313 11.74 -4.72 -19.85
N LEU A 314 10.92 -4.97 -20.88
CA LEU A 314 11.39 -5.08 -22.25
C LEU A 314 12.07 -3.78 -22.71
N GLU A 315 11.55 -2.62 -22.29
CA GLU A 315 12.18 -1.31 -22.51
C GLU A 315 13.55 -1.19 -21.82
N MET A 316 13.71 -1.75 -20.61
CA MET A 316 14.99 -1.73 -19.90
C MET A 316 16.10 -2.47 -20.66
N ALA A 317 15.78 -3.45 -21.52
CA ALA A 317 16.73 -4.19 -22.35
C ALA A 317 17.99 -4.64 -21.57
N ILE A 318 17.79 -5.48 -20.56
CA ILE A 318 18.87 -6.00 -19.71
C ILE A 318 19.66 -7.07 -20.48
N PRO A 319 20.95 -6.87 -20.77
CA PRO A 319 21.74 -7.85 -21.52
C PRO A 319 21.81 -9.20 -20.80
N ASN A 320 21.77 -10.29 -21.57
CA ASN A 320 21.85 -11.68 -21.08
C ASN A 320 20.73 -12.10 -20.13
N VAL A 321 19.64 -11.34 -20.04
CA VAL A 321 18.47 -11.70 -19.24
C VAL A 321 17.26 -11.88 -20.16
N HIS A 322 16.64 -13.04 -20.09
CA HIS A 322 15.45 -13.40 -20.85
C HIS A 322 14.30 -13.57 -19.87
N VAL A 323 13.17 -12.90 -20.10
CA VAL A 323 11.96 -13.09 -19.29
C VAL A 323 11.17 -14.25 -19.88
N ASN A 324 10.95 -15.30 -19.08
CA ASN A 324 10.01 -16.36 -19.41
C ASN A 324 8.58 -15.97 -19.01
N SER A 325 8.41 -15.37 -17.83
CA SER A 325 7.12 -14.87 -17.37
C SER A 325 7.26 -13.62 -16.51
N TRP A 326 6.29 -12.72 -16.62
CA TRP A 326 6.11 -11.59 -15.73
C TRP A 326 4.65 -11.53 -15.30
N THR A 327 4.40 -11.67 -14.00
CA THR A 327 3.04 -11.71 -13.45
C THR A 327 2.87 -10.63 -12.39
N ASN A 328 2.04 -9.64 -12.69
CA ASN A 328 1.53 -8.70 -11.68
C ASN A 328 0.38 -9.37 -10.92
N ILE A 329 0.56 -9.59 -9.61
CA ILE A 329 -0.42 -10.31 -8.80
C ILE A 329 -1.62 -9.43 -8.50
N HIS A 330 -1.39 -8.21 -8.01
CA HIS A 330 -2.44 -7.32 -7.49
C HIS A 330 -2.79 -6.20 -8.49
N GLY A 331 -2.70 -6.45 -9.79
CA GLY A 331 -2.94 -5.45 -10.84
C GLY A 331 -1.77 -4.47 -11.02
N ILE A 332 -1.99 -3.42 -11.82
CA ILE A 332 -0.98 -2.39 -12.14
C ILE A 332 -1.60 -0.99 -12.18
N ALA A 333 -0.82 0.02 -11.82
CA ALA A 333 -1.22 1.42 -11.86
C ALA A 333 -1.51 1.91 -13.30
N ASP A 334 -0.73 1.44 -14.28
CA ASP A 334 -0.88 1.81 -15.68
C ASP A 334 -1.79 0.83 -16.46
N TYR A 335 -2.88 0.40 -15.82
CA TYR A 335 -3.81 -0.62 -16.33
C TYR A 335 -4.60 -0.17 -17.57
N ALA A 336 -4.65 1.14 -17.85
CA ALA A 336 -5.38 1.71 -18.99
C ALA A 336 -4.60 1.62 -20.32
N LYS A 337 -3.33 1.17 -20.30
CA LYS A 337 -2.54 0.91 -21.51
C LYS A 337 -3.23 -0.15 -22.37
N LYS A 338 -3.56 0.22 -23.62
CA LYS A 338 -4.18 -0.68 -24.62
C LYS A 338 -3.36 -1.95 -24.90
N SER A 339 -2.06 -1.96 -24.59
CA SER A 339 -1.14 -3.07 -24.83
C SER A 339 -1.15 -4.14 -23.75
N VAL A 340 -1.81 -3.89 -22.60
CA VAL A 340 -1.87 -4.85 -21.49
C VAL A 340 -3.32 -4.97 -21.06
N GLN A 341 -3.92 -6.15 -21.25
CA GLN A 341 -5.16 -6.45 -20.55
C GLN A 341 -4.78 -6.58 -19.08
N SER A 342 -4.99 -5.54 -18.28
CA SER A 342 -4.64 -5.55 -16.85
C SER A 342 -5.75 -4.93 -16.03
N SER A 343 -5.74 -5.24 -14.75
CA SER A 343 -6.65 -4.66 -13.77
C SER A 343 -5.95 -3.52 -13.03
N PRO A 344 -6.70 -2.51 -12.55
CA PRO A 344 -6.17 -1.54 -11.59
C PRO A 344 -5.64 -2.25 -10.34
N PRO A 345 -4.90 -1.56 -9.45
CA PRO A 345 -4.49 -2.10 -8.16
C PRO A 345 -5.65 -2.79 -7.43
N ILE A 346 -5.42 -4.00 -6.90
CA ILE A 346 -6.43 -4.84 -6.25
C ILE A 346 -6.07 -4.99 -4.77
N PHE A 347 -6.78 -4.27 -3.90
CA PHE A 347 -6.72 -4.46 -2.45
C PHE A 347 -7.69 -5.54 -1.97
N GLY A 348 -7.21 -6.51 -1.21
CA GLY A 348 -8.07 -7.59 -0.75
C GLY A 348 -7.65 -8.11 0.61
N ILE A 349 -8.59 -8.82 1.23
CA ILE A 349 -8.40 -9.45 2.53
C ILE A 349 -8.11 -10.95 2.36
N ASP A 350 -7.48 -11.56 3.36
CA ASP A 350 -7.20 -13.00 3.35
C ASP A 350 -8.51 -13.79 3.51
N SER A 351 -8.71 -14.80 2.66
CA SER A 351 -9.88 -15.68 2.74
C SER A 351 -9.96 -16.42 4.08
N HIS A 352 -8.83 -16.71 4.73
CA HIS A 352 -8.79 -17.39 6.03
C HIS A 352 -9.35 -16.54 7.18
N ASP A 353 -9.35 -15.21 7.03
CA ASP A 353 -9.93 -14.29 8.02
C ASP A 353 -11.46 -14.29 7.96
N ILE A 354 -12.04 -14.68 6.81
CA ILE A 354 -13.49 -14.83 6.63
C ILE A 354 -13.93 -16.26 6.96
N PHE A 355 -13.20 -17.24 6.42
CA PHE A 355 -13.50 -18.67 6.52
C PHE A 355 -12.41 -19.34 7.36
N PRO A 356 -12.48 -19.25 8.70
CA PRO A 356 -11.50 -19.92 9.53
C PRO A 356 -11.64 -21.44 9.34
N SER A 357 -10.53 -22.10 9.00
CA SER A 357 -10.43 -23.56 8.85
C SER A 357 -10.59 -24.28 10.20
N ARG A 358 -11.73 -24.15 10.87
CA ARG A 358 -12.07 -24.95 12.05
C ARG A 358 -12.57 -26.30 11.58
N ARG A 359 -11.84 -27.37 11.93
CA ARG A 359 -12.25 -28.75 11.62
C ARG A 359 -13.69 -28.99 12.09
N GLY A 360 -14.61 -29.16 11.14
CA GLY A 360 -16.02 -29.53 11.39
C GLY A 360 -17.06 -28.44 11.17
N GLU A 361 -16.67 -27.19 10.94
CA GLU A 361 -17.59 -26.12 10.51
C GLU A 361 -17.51 -25.99 8.98
N GLY A 362 -18.66 -26.01 8.30
CA GLY A 362 -18.73 -25.80 6.86
C GLY A 362 -18.36 -24.36 6.49
N VAL A 363 -17.77 -24.16 5.33
CA VAL A 363 -17.52 -22.82 4.77
C VAL A 363 -18.86 -22.19 4.38
N ASP A 364 -19.20 -21.02 4.93
CA ASP A 364 -20.38 -20.27 4.52
C ASP A 364 -20.12 -19.48 3.24
N PHE A 365 -20.30 -20.13 2.09
CA PHE A 365 -20.13 -19.49 0.79
C PHE A 365 -21.11 -18.34 0.51
N ASN A 366 -22.12 -18.12 1.36
CA ASN A 366 -23.05 -17.00 1.25
C ASN A 366 -22.61 -15.77 2.05
N ASP A 367 -21.42 -15.80 2.66
CA ASP A 367 -20.88 -14.61 3.33
C ASP A 367 -20.49 -13.54 2.28
N PRO A 368 -21.19 -12.39 2.21
CA PRO A 368 -20.94 -11.34 1.22
C PRO A 368 -19.54 -10.72 1.30
N ARG A 369 -18.84 -10.90 2.43
CA ARG A 369 -17.45 -10.44 2.58
C ARG A 369 -16.50 -11.16 1.63
N ILE A 370 -16.91 -12.31 1.06
CA ILE A 370 -16.14 -13.03 0.04
C ILE A 370 -15.73 -12.14 -1.14
N PHE A 371 -16.56 -11.15 -1.50
CA PHE A 371 -16.29 -10.19 -2.59
C PHE A 371 -15.03 -9.35 -2.37
N PHE A 372 -14.56 -9.24 -1.13
CA PHE A 372 -13.35 -8.49 -0.76
C PHE A 372 -12.12 -9.38 -0.64
N THR A 373 -12.26 -10.70 -0.72
CA THR A 373 -11.10 -11.60 -0.63
C THR A 373 -10.21 -11.45 -1.85
N LYS A 374 -8.89 -11.51 -1.65
CA LYS A 374 -7.93 -11.49 -2.78
C LYS A 374 -8.27 -12.55 -3.83
N ALA A 375 -8.55 -13.78 -3.40
CA ALA A 375 -8.88 -14.88 -4.30
C ALA A 375 -10.11 -14.58 -5.18
N TYR A 376 -11.21 -14.11 -4.58
CA TYR A 376 -12.41 -13.74 -5.34
C TYR A 376 -12.12 -12.61 -6.32
N ARG A 377 -11.45 -11.54 -5.86
CA ARG A 377 -11.19 -10.37 -6.68
C ARG A 377 -10.28 -10.67 -7.87
N LEU A 378 -9.28 -11.54 -7.71
CA LEU A 378 -8.40 -11.93 -8.79
C LEU A 378 -9.11 -12.77 -9.86
N ILE A 379 -10.02 -13.66 -9.44
CA ILE A 379 -10.86 -14.43 -10.36
C ILE A 379 -11.82 -13.51 -11.10
N ASN A 380 -12.52 -12.63 -10.38
CA ASN A 380 -13.50 -11.70 -10.95
C ASN A 380 -12.87 -10.67 -11.89
N ASN A 381 -11.61 -10.30 -11.65
CA ASN A 381 -10.83 -9.43 -12.52
C ASN A 381 -10.10 -10.19 -13.64
N HIS A 382 -10.37 -11.50 -13.81
CA HIS A 382 -9.78 -12.32 -14.87
C HIS A 382 -8.24 -12.28 -14.91
N VAL A 383 -7.59 -12.13 -13.75
CA VAL A 383 -6.12 -11.98 -13.66
C VAL A 383 -5.39 -13.20 -14.21
N ASN A 384 -5.99 -14.39 -14.14
CA ASN A 384 -5.41 -15.60 -14.72
C ASN A 384 -5.52 -15.64 -16.25
N ASP A 385 -6.55 -15.02 -16.85
CA ASP A 385 -6.71 -14.96 -18.31
C ASP A 385 -5.65 -14.03 -18.95
N ILE A 386 -5.03 -13.17 -18.13
CA ILE A 386 -3.95 -12.23 -18.49
C ILE A 386 -2.57 -12.91 -18.46
N ARG A 387 -2.43 -14.07 -17.78
CA ARG A 387 -1.15 -14.78 -17.67
C ARG A 387 -0.83 -15.50 -18.98
N ASN A 388 0.10 -14.95 -19.74
CA ASN A 388 0.46 -15.46 -21.08
C ASN A 388 1.47 -16.62 -21.05
N SER A 389 2.16 -16.85 -19.94
CA SER A 389 3.17 -17.91 -19.82
C SER A 389 3.13 -18.60 -18.47
N SER A 390 3.44 -19.90 -18.49
CA SER A 390 3.66 -20.70 -17.29
C SER A 390 5.05 -20.40 -16.71
N PHE A 391 5.18 -20.45 -15.39
CA PHE A 391 6.48 -20.46 -14.73
C PHE A 391 7.40 -21.55 -15.26
N GLN A 392 8.70 -21.33 -15.12
CA GLN A 392 9.70 -22.33 -15.44
C GLN A 392 9.48 -23.61 -14.62
N LYS A 393 9.74 -24.77 -15.22
CA LYS A 393 9.57 -26.06 -14.52
C LYS A 393 10.52 -26.23 -13.33
N ASN A 394 11.69 -25.61 -13.39
CA ASN A 394 12.72 -25.66 -12.35
C ASN A 394 13.44 -24.32 -12.31
N VAL A 395 13.79 -23.86 -11.11
CA VAL A 395 14.65 -22.70 -10.88
C VAL A 395 15.86 -23.11 -10.05
N ASP A 396 16.96 -22.37 -10.18
CA ASP A 396 18.15 -22.55 -9.34
C ASP A 396 18.07 -21.67 -8.08
N VAL A 397 17.43 -20.50 -8.18
CA VAL A 397 17.28 -19.54 -7.08
C VAL A 397 15.93 -18.82 -7.12
N ILE A 398 15.38 -18.55 -5.93
CA ILE A 398 14.23 -17.68 -5.70
C ILE A 398 14.71 -16.46 -4.91
N THR A 399 14.56 -15.28 -5.49
CA THR A 399 15.01 -14.01 -4.90
C THR A 399 13.82 -13.16 -4.49
N PHE A 400 13.74 -12.80 -3.22
CA PHE A 400 12.73 -11.91 -2.67
C PHE A 400 13.32 -10.51 -2.49
N MET A 401 12.79 -9.53 -3.20
CA MET A 401 13.27 -8.15 -3.14
C MET A 401 12.19 -7.21 -2.63
N GLY A 402 12.41 -6.65 -1.43
CA GLY A 402 11.57 -5.58 -0.90
C GLY A 402 10.12 -5.99 -0.60
N HIS A 403 9.83 -7.28 -0.49
CA HIS A 403 8.52 -7.78 -0.09
C HIS A 403 8.33 -7.70 1.43
N SER A 404 7.11 -7.40 1.89
CA SER A 404 6.78 -7.29 3.31
C SER A 404 6.76 -8.64 4.04
N LEU A 405 6.59 -9.72 3.28
CA LEU A 405 6.35 -11.11 3.72
C LEU A 405 5.16 -11.22 4.68
N ASN A 406 4.13 -10.42 4.44
CA ASN A 406 2.92 -10.39 5.25
C ASN A 406 2.06 -11.64 5.05
N LYS A 407 1.25 -11.97 6.06
CA LYS A 407 0.39 -13.16 6.07
C LYS A 407 -0.60 -13.20 4.89
N ALA A 408 -1.10 -12.04 4.45
CA ALA A 408 -2.09 -11.96 3.36
C ALA A 408 -1.59 -12.48 2.00
N ASP A 409 -0.27 -12.56 1.79
CA ASP A 409 0.34 -13.09 0.57
C ASP A 409 0.94 -14.48 0.78
N TYR A 410 0.78 -15.07 1.96
CA TYR A 410 1.39 -16.33 2.35
C TYR A 410 1.04 -17.50 1.42
N SER A 411 -0.21 -17.57 0.95
CA SER A 411 -0.68 -18.62 0.03
C SER A 411 0.07 -18.63 -1.31
N TYR A 412 0.57 -17.48 -1.77
CA TYR A 412 1.45 -17.43 -2.94
C TYR A 412 2.80 -18.07 -2.66
N PHE A 413 3.38 -17.79 -1.51
CA PHE A 413 4.68 -18.35 -1.13
C PHE A 413 4.59 -19.86 -0.93
N GLU A 414 3.54 -20.35 -0.24
CA GLU A 414 3.26 -21.78 -0.11
C GLU A 414 3.18 -22.45 -1.49
N THR A 415 2.39 -21.89 -2.42
CA THR A 415 2.26 -22.43 -3.78
C THR A 415 3.60 -22.47 -4.54
N ILE A 416 4.42 -21.42 -4.42
CA ILE A 416 5.74 -21.36 -5.07
C ILE A 416 6.70 -22.38 -4.45
N PHE A 417 6.66 -22.52 -3.13
CA PHE A 417 7.51 -23.43 -2.37
C PHE A 417 7.19 -24.89 -2.65
N ASP A 418 5.89 -25.21 -2.78
CA ASP A 418 5.41 -26.51 -3.23
C ASP A 418 5.81 -26.79 -4.69
N MET A 419 5.60 -25.81 -5.58
CA MET A 419 5.89 -25.95 -7.01
C MET A 419 7.36 -26.30 -7.28
N TYR A 420 8.28 -25.69 -6.53
CA TYR A 420 9.72 -25.93 -6.66
C TYR A 420 10.29 -26.90 -5.63
N ASP A 421 9.43 -27.49 -4.79
CA ASP A 421 9.79 -28.42 -3.71
C ASP A 421 11.04 -27.95 -2.94
N ILE A 422 10.96 -26.77 -2.32
CA ILE A 422 12.14 -26.13 -1.70
C ILE A 422 12.77 -26.99 -0.60
N PHE A 423 12.02 -27.96 -0.06
CA PHE A 423 12.52 -28.87 0.95
C PHE A 423 13.42 -29.94 0.35
N HIS A 424 13.03 -30.60 -0.75
CA HIS A 424 13.79 -31.71 -1.34
C HIS A 424 14.69 -31.30 -2.51
N SER A 425 14.48 -30.12 -3.10
CA SER A 425 15.26 -29.64 -4.23
C SER A 425 16.53 -28.88 -3.79
N ASN A 426 17.35 -28.52 -4.76
CA ASN A 426 18.56 -27.71 -4.55
C ASN A 426 18.31 -26.20 -4.71
N VAL A 427 17.04 -25.77 -4.73
CA VAL A 427 16.67 -24.37 -4.90
C VAL A 427 17.23 -23.54 -3.75
N LYS A 428 17.89 -22.43 -4.11
CA LYS A 428 18.37 -21.43 -3.15
C LYS A 428 17.32 -20.34 -2.93
N LEU A 429 17.20 -19.84 -1.70
CA LEU A 429 16.36 -18.70 -1.35
C LEU A 429 17.25 -17.52 -0.94
N GLU A 430 17.00 -16.35 -1.54
CA GLU A 430 17.72 -15.12 -1.24
C GLU A 430 16.72 -14.02 -0.87
N PHE A 431 16.88 -13.41 0.31
CA PHE A 431 16.01 -12.33 0.79
C PHE A 431 16.79 -11.02 0.90
N TYR A 432 16.36 -10.01 0.15
CA TYR A 432 16.98 -8.68 0.17
C TYR A 432 16.10 -7.68 0.95
N TYR A 433 16.69 -7.05 1.98
CA TYR A 433 16.00 -6.08 2.82
C TYR A 433 16.60 -4.68 2.75
N TYR A 434 15.75 -3.70 3.03
CA TYR A 434 16.14 -2.29 3.15
C TYR A 434 16.77 -2.03 4.52
N LYS A 435 17.92 -1.36 4.56
CA LYS A 435 18.69 -1.13 5.80
C LYS A 435 18.06 -0.15 6.81
N GLY A 436 16.86 0.36 6.50
CA GLY A 436 16.07 1.22 7.37
C GLY A 436 16.32 2.71 7.20
N TYR A 437 17.23 3.11 6.31
CA TYR A 437 17.52 4.51 5.97
C TYR A 437 18.30 4.63 4.65
N ASN A 438 18.28 5.82 4.04
CA ASN A 438 19.01 6.19 2.83
C ASN A 438 20.24 7.05 3.17
N LYS A 439 21.15 7.26 2.21
CA LYS A 439 22.38 8.06 2.42
C LYS A 439 22.12 9.49 2.93
N PHE A 440 20.92 10.01 2.71
CA PHE A 440 20.49 11.35 3.09
C PHE A 440 19.68 11.41 4.39
N SER A 441 19.38 10.26 5.01
CA SER A 441 18.66 10.22 6.29
C SER A 441 19.57 10.63 7.43
N ILE A 442 19.08 11.48 8.32
CA ILE A 442 19.72 11.74 9.61
C ILE A 442 19.30 10.60 10.55
N VAL A 443 20.25 9.77 10.98
CA VAL A 443 20.00 8.62 11.86
C VAL A 443 20.99 8.66 13.01
N GLU A 444 20.49 8.64 14.25
CA GLU A 444 21.31 8.73 15.47
C GLU A 444 22.28 7.56 15.62
N ASP A 445 21.82 6.32 15.36
CA ASP A 445 22.65 5.12 15.34
C ASP A 445 22.37 4.27 14.08
N PRO A 446 23.11 4.52 12.99
CA PRO A 446 22.96 3.78 11.74
C PRO A 446 23.19 2.27 11.91
N LYS A 447 24.13 1.85 12.77
CA LYS A 447 24.44 0.43 12.98
C LYS A 447 23.30 -0.29 13.69
N LEU A 448 22.73 0.33 14.72
CA LEU A 448 21.57 -0.20 15.42
C LEU A 448 20.38 -0.35 14.45
N LYS A 449 20.13 0.66 13.60
CA LYS A 449 19.02 0.61 12.64
C LYS A 449 19.17 -0.51 11.59
N ILE A 450 20.39 -0.74 11.10
CA ILE A 450 20.69 -1.89 10.21
C ILE A 450 20.37 -3.19 10.94
N LYS A 451 20.89 -3.38 12.16
CA LYS A 451 20.70 -4.61 12.94
C LYS A 451 19.24 -4.85 13.32
N GLN A 452 18.47 -3.80 13.58
CA GLN A 452 17.02 -3.89 13.78
C GLN A 452 16.32 -4.34 12.50
N SER A 453 16.64 -3.74 11.35
CA SER A 453 16.04 -4.09 10.05
C SER A 453 16.39 -5.53 9.63
N GLU A 454 17.63 -5.96 9.88
CA GLU A 454 18.11 -7.33 9.69
C GLU A 454 17.31 -8.30 10.56
N ARG A 455 17.20 -8.03 11.87
CA ARG A 455 16.47 -8.86 12.82
C ARG A 455 15.00 -9.01 12.43
N GLU A 456 14.34 -7.91 12.06
CA GLU A 456 12.93 -7.95 11.62
C GLU A 456 12.76 -8.77 10.34
N THR A 457 13.68 -8.65 9.38
CA THR A 457 13.66 -9.45 8.16
C THR A 457 13.85 -10.94 8.47
N ILE A 458 14.87 -11.28 9.26
CA ILE A 458 15.14 -12.67 9.67
C ILE A 458 13.92 -13.26 10.39
N LYS A 459 13.31 -12.51 11.31
CA LYS A 459 12.10 -12.94 12.01
C LYS A 459 10.97 -13.28 11.04
N LYS A 460 10.74 -12.45 10.03
CA LYS A 460 9.72 -12.69 9.00
C LYS A 460 10.04 -13.91 8.12
N VAL A 461 11.29 -14.06 7.70
CA VAL A 461 11.76 -15.20 6.90
C VAL A 461 11.62 -16.51 7.67
N VAL A 462 12.07 -16.55 8.92
CA VAL A 462 11.94 -17.73 9.78
C VAL A 462 10.47 -18.07 10.01
N ASN A 463 9.62 -17.07 10.26
CA ASN A 463 8.19 -17.30 10.44
C ASN A 463 7.52 -17.85 9.17
N LEU A 464 7.83 -17.27 8.00
CA LEU A 464 7.35 -17.75 6.70
C LEU A 464 7.72 -19.21 6.46
N LEU A 465 9.00 -19.56 6.63
CA LEU A 465 9.51 -20.90 6.38
C LEU A 465 9.01 -21.91 7.42
N THR A 466 8.92 -21.54 8.70
CA THR A 466 8.40 -22.42 9.75
C THR A 466 6.92 -22.71 9.52
N THR A 467 6.12 -21.69 9.21
CA THR A 467 4.70 -21.87 8.87
C THR A 467 4.55 -22.81 7.66
N TYR A 468 5.44 -22.70 6.66
CA TYR A 468 5.40 -23.60 5.49
C TYR A 468 5.81 -25.02 5.86
N GLY A 469 6.85 -25.16 6.68
CA GLY A 469 7.24 -26.47 7.19
C GLY A 469 6.10 -27.19 7.93
N GLU A 470 5.23 -26.47 8.64
CA GLU A 470 4.07 -27.03 9.34
C GLU A 470 3.02 -27.63 8.39
N THR A 471 2.99 -27.24 7.11
CA THR A 471 2.04 -27.78 6.13
C THR A 471 2.52 -29.11 5.52
N LEU A 472 3.79 -29.47 5.70
CA LEU A 472 4.39 -30.71 5.18
C LEU A 472 3.97 -31.94 5.99
N LYS A 473 3.37 -32.95 5.32
CA LYS A 473 2.73 -34.11 5.97
C LYS A 473 3.66 -35.03 6.78
N ASN A 474 4.94 -35.15 6.42
CA ASN A 474 5.83 -36.20 6.93
C ASN A 474 7.17 -35.66 7.47
N GLU A 475 7.34 -34.34 7.52
CA GLU A 475 8.64 -33.73 7.78
C GLU A 475 8.53 -32.79 8.97
N HIS A 476 9.53 -32.81 9.84
CA HIS A 476 9.57 -31.96 11.03
C HIS A 476 9.63 -30.49 10.59
N GLY A 477 8.47 -29.85 10.46
CA GLY A 477 8.29 -28.51 9.89
C GLY A 477 9.19 -27.42 10.50
N GLU A 478 9.57 -27.57 11.77
CA GLU A 478 10.52 -26.68 12.44
C GLU A 478 11.95 -26.75 11.86
N ASN A 479 12.30 -27.81 11.14
CA ASN A 479 13.68 -28.08 10.71
C ASN A 479 14.01 -27.58 9.30
N ILE A 480 13.05 -27.01 8.56
CA ILE A 480 13.31 -26.51 7.19
C ILE A 480 14.33 -25.37 7.20
N VAL A 481 14.24 -24.44 8.15
CA VAL A 481 15.20 -23.33 8.28
C VAL A 481 16.61 -23.88 8.50
N ASN A 482 16.77 -24.80 9.46
CA ASN A 482 18.06 -25.42 9.76
C ASN A 482 18.62 -26.19 8.57
N LYS A 483 17.77 -26.93 7.85
CA LYS A 483 18.16 -27.67 6.65
C LYS A 483 18.70 -26.73 5.58
N LEU A 484 17.94 -25.70 5.22
CA LEU A 484 18.36 -24.72 4.22
C LEU A 484 19.66 -24.01 4.62
N MET A 485 19.85 -23.70 5.91
CA MET A 485 21.08 -23.11 6.42
C MET A 485 22.28 -24.07 6.33
N LEU A 486 22.12 -25.34 6.75
CA LEU A 486 23.18 -26.36 6.69
C LEU A 486 23.60 -26.67 5.25
N GLU A 487 22.65 -26.62 4.33
CA GLU A 487 22.86 -26.84 2.89
C GLU A 487 23.31 -25.58 2.15
N GLN A 488 23.46 -24.44 2.83
CA GLN A 488 23.85 -23.14 2.26
C GLN A 488 22.88 -22.65 1.17
N ARG A 489 21.58 -22.90 1.36
CA ARG A 489 20.49 -22.57 0.43
C ARG A 489 19.59 -21.44 0.92
N LEU A 490 19.91 -20.78 2.02
CA LEU A 490 19.15 -19.64 2.54
C LEU A 490 20.10 -18.48 2.88
N ASP A 491 19.91 -17.35 2.21
CA ASP A 491 20.65 -16.13 2.47
C ASP A 491 19.72 -14.93 2.72
N VAL A 492 20.15 -14.04 3.61
CA VAL A 492 19.51 -12.75 3.87
C VAL A 492 20.57 -11.66 3.67
N HIS A 493 20.33 -10.78 2.72
CA HIS A 493 21.28 -9.76 2.28
C HIS A 493 20.71 -8.36 2.44
N VAL A 494 21.61 -7.39 2.67
CA VAL A 494 21.25 -5.99 2.50
C VAL A 494 21.01 -5.74 1.02
N ASN A 495 20.10 -4.83 0.72
CA ASN A 495 19.83 -4.41 -0.65
C ASN A 495 21.13 -4.04 -1.41
N PRO A 496 21.38 -4.56 -2.63
CA PRO A 496 22.63 -4.38 -3.37
C PRO A 496 22.95 -2.94 -3.81
N GLN A 497 21.98 -2.03 -3.73
CA GLN A 497 22.21 -0.60 -3.96
C GLN A 497 22.63 0.16 -2.69
N GLN A 498 22.56 -0.50 -1.53
CA GLN A 498 22.88 0.06 -0.23
C GLN A 498 24.15 -0.52 0.41
N GLU A 499 24.73 -1.54 -0.22
CA GLU A 499 26.03 -2.15 0.09
C GLU A 499 27.22 -1.22 -0.19
#